data_AF-A0A0D6R7I1-F1
#
_entry.id   AF-A0A0D6R7I1-F1
#
_cell.length_a   1.000
_cell.length_b   1.000
_cell.length_c   1.000
_cell.angle_alpha   90.00
_cell.angle_beta   90.00
_cell.angle_gamma   90.00
#
_symmetry.space_group_name_H-M   'P 1'
#
loop_
_entity.id
_entity.type
_entity.pdbx_description
1 polymer ?
#
loop_
_entity_poly.entity_id
_entity_poly.type
_entity_poly.pdbx_seq_one_letter_code
_entity_poly.pdbx_strand_id
1 'polypeptide(L)'
;MRNTSRWQWLPSAVAYFFKSTLLLWLLSLLYIIAGEGRRDLWPVLAGCVFYEAANLTLKVCSLKDPNFVNIAVSLLHSTVTSTSVMVVLLCEWMDKGAGKMFDHKELFSGIWSGAFKALCFSCGYFAYDQWDMLDNHLYNPWAPSILVHHALLLICFTLALYRHVTINYLILTLVCELHSIFLHLRRVLRMLGLRTEKNLRTKIEWGLHWLAFFSARVFVHWFITYKLIKDSSKFPHGIELPLAFLGMVGMNVLNYFLGIDLVKACQKELIKSS
;
A
#
# COMPACT_ATOMS: atom_id res chain seq x y z
N MET A 1 -10.57 -32.67 27.08
CA MET A 1 -11.39 -31.56 26.53
C MET A 1 -10.48 -30.35 26.35
N ARG A 2 -10.11 -30.01 25.11
CA ARG A 2 -9.31 -28.80 24.83
C ARG A 2 -10.23 -27.59 24.99
N ASN A 3 -9.79 -26.62 25.77
CA ASN A 3 -10.51 -25.40 26.09
C ASN A 3 -10.67 -24.52 24.83
N THR A 4 -11.77 -24.70 24.09
CA THR A 4 -12.11 -23.99 22.85
C THR A 4 -12.57 -22.54 23.10
N SER A 5 -12.81 -22.15 24.36
CA SER A 5 -13.28 -20.80 24.73
C SER A 5 -12.19 -19.72 24.63
N ARG A 6 -10.92 -20.07 24.86
CA ARG A 6 -9.79 -19.11 24.90
C ARG A 6 -9.48 -18.48 23.54
N TRP A 7 -10.01 -19.02 22.44
CA TRP A 7 -9.64 -18.60 21.08
C TRP A 7 -10.77 -17.93 20.30
N GLN A 8 -12.00 -17.87 20.85
CA GLN A 8 -13.14 -17.24 20.19
C GLN A 8 -13.11 -15.70 20.24
N TRP A 9 -12.41 -15.11 21.22
CA TRP A 9 -12.35 -13.65 21.39
C TRP A 9 -11.24 -12.99 20.54
N LEU A 10 -10.24 -13.74 20.07
CA LEU A 10 -9.09 -13.21 19.35
C LEU A 10 -9.49 -12.49 18.04
N PRO A 11 -10.37 -13.06 17.17
CA PRO A 11 -10.84 -12.36 15.98
C PRO A 11 -11.52 -11.03 16.29
N SER A 12 -12.37 -11.01 17.31
CA SER A 12 -13.11 -9.83 17.73
C SER A 12 -12.18 -8.76 18.31
N ALA A 13 -11.21 -9.12 19.15
CA ALA A 13 -10.27 -8.18 19.73
C ALA A 13 -9.37 -7.51 18.68
N VAL A 14 -8.89 -8.29 17.70
CA VAL A 14 -8.11 -7.73 16.57
C VAL A 14 -8.98 -6.76 15.76
N ALA A 15 -10.23 -7.12 15.46
CA ALA A 15 -11.16 -6.23 14.77
C ALA A 15 -11.37 -4.92 15.54
N TYR A 16 -11.67 -5.00 16.84
CA TYR A 16 -11.90 -3.83 17.68
C TYR A 16 -10.68 -2.93 17.77
N PHE A 17 -9.48 -3.50 17.89
CA PHE A 17 -8.24 -2.73 17.93
C PHE A 17 -8.06 -1.90 16.65
N PHE A 18 -8.12 -2.54 15.47
CA PHE A 18 -7.92 -1.86 14.20
C PHE A 18 -9.07 -0.93 13.81
N LYS A 19 -10.31 -1.23 14.21
CA LYS A 19 -11.45 -0.30 14.06
C LYS A 19 -11.27 0.94 14.93
N SER A 20 -10.85 0.76 16.18
CA SER A 20 -10.66 1.87 17.12
C SER A 20 -9.53 2.79 16.67
N THR A 21 -8.40 2.24 16.23
CA THR A 21 -7.27 3.04 15.73
C THR A 21 -7.63 3.77 14.43
N LEU A 22 -8.39 3.14 13.52
CA LEU A 22 -8.89 3.79 12.31
C LEU A 22 -9.88 4.92 12.61
N LEU A 23 -10.76 4.73 13.59
CA LEU A 23 -11.68 5.77 14.05
C LEU A 23 -10.92 6.95 14.66
N LEU A 24 -9.95 6.68 15.55
CA LEU A 24 -9.09 7.73 16.13
C LEU A 24 -8.31 8.48 15.05
N TRP A 25 -7.80 7.76 14.05
CA TRP A 25 -7.14 8.36 12.89
C TRP A 25 -8.08 9.28 12.11
N LEU A 26 -9.30 8.83 11.82
CA LEU A 26 -10.30 9.62 11.09
C LEU A 26 -10.69 10.89 11.87
N LEU A 27 -10.95 10.76 13.17
CA LEU A 27 -11.26 11.91 14.04
C LEU A 27 -10.11 12.91 14.08
N SER A 28 -8.86 12.42 14.16
CA SER A 28 -7.67 13.28 14.12
C SER A 28 -7.54 14.01 12.78
N LEU A 29 -7.77 13.31 11.66
CA LEU A 29 -7.76 13.92 10.32
C LEU A 29 -8.83 14.99 10.18
N LEU A 30 -10.06 14.72 10.64
CA LEU A 30 -11.16 15.68 10.60
C LEU A 30 -10.88 16.91 11.48
N TYR A 31 -10.27 16.72 12.65
CA TYR A 31 -9.82 17.83 13.50
C TYR A 31 -8.78 18.69 12.78
N ILE A 32 -7.79 18.09 12.10
CA ILE A 32 -6.78 18.85 11.34
C ILE A 32 -7.44 19.63 10.18
N ILE A 33 -8.37 19.01 9.45
CA ILE A 33 -9.07 19.67 8.32
C ILE A 33 -9.97 20.82 8.80
N ALA A 34 -10.81 20.56 9.80
CA ALA A 34 -11.85 21.50 10.23
C ALA A 34 -11.36 22.46 11.33
N GLY A 35 -10.66 21.94 12.33
CA GLY A 35 -10.16 22.71 13.47
C GLY A 35 -8.94 23.56 13.12
N GLU A 36 -7.97 23.01 12.40
CA GLU A 36 -6.77 23.75 11.98
C GLU A 36 -6.90 24.39 10.58
N GLY A 37 -8.00 24.11 9.86
CA GLY A 37 -8.28 24.70 8.56
C GLY A 37 -7.45 24.15 7.40
N ARG A 38 -6.84 22.97 7.54
CA ARG A 38 -5.98 22.31 6.55
C ARG A 38 -6.77 21.70 5.39
N ARG A 39 -7.29 22.57 4.51
CA ARG A 39 -8.08 22.19 3.33
C ARG A 39 -7.28 21.43 2.26
N ASP A 40 -5.95 21.49 2.30
CA ASP A 40 -5.09 20.72 1.43
C ASP A 40 -5.28 19.20 1.61
N LEU A 41 -5.77 18.74 2.76
CA LEU A 41 -6.00 17.31 3.06
C LEU A 41 -7.35 16.76 2.57
N TRP A 42 -8.24 17.59 2.02
CA TRP A 42 -9.51 17.13 1.41
C TRP A 42 -9.36 15.97 0.40
N PRO A 43 -8.28 15.87 -0.41
CA PRO A 43 -8.09 14.74 -1.32
C PRO A 43 -7.98 13.38 -0.61
N VAL A 44 -7.63 13.33 0.69
CA VAL A 44 -7.67 12.09 1.48
C VAL A 44 -9.11 11.59 1.60
N LEU A 45 -10.03 12.47 1.99
CA LEU A 45 -11.46 12.14 2.10
C LEU A 45 -12.06 11.82 0.73
N ALA A 46 -11.67 12.57 -0.31
CA ALA A 46 -12.08 12.27 -1.68
C ALA A 46 -11.62 10.88 -2.14
N GLY A 47 -10.41 10.45 -1.77
CA GLY A 47 -9.92 9.09 -1.98
C GLY A 47 -10.81 8.06 -1.30
N CYS A 48 -11.11 8.22 -0.01
CA CYS A 48 -12.02 7.31 0.71
C CYS A 48 -13.36 7.16 -0.01
N VAL A 49 -14.00 8.29 -0.36
CA VAL A 49 -15.32 8.30 -1.02
C VAL A 49 -15.26 7.66 -2.40
N PHE A 50 -14.19 7.91 -3.17
CA PHE A 50 -14.01 7.33 -4.49
C PHE A 50 -13.95 5.79 -4.45
N TYR A 51 -13.14 5.23 -3.55
CA TYR A 51 -13.00 3.77 -3.46
C TYR A 51 -14.21 3.09 -2.82
N GLU A 52 -14.89 3.74 -1.88
CA GLU A 52 -16.18 3.28 -1.36
C GLU A 52 -17.24 3.25 -2.48
N ALA A 53 -17.33 4.30 -3.31
CA ALA A 53 -18.23 4.33 -4.45
C ALA A 53 -17.90 3.23 -5.47
N ALA A 54 -16.62 2.95 -5.71
CA ALA A 54 -16.19 1.84 -6.57
C ALA A 54 -16.61 0.47 -6.00
N ASN A 55 -16.46 0.25 -4.70
CA ASN A 55 -16.92 -0.95 -4.00
C ASN A 55 -18.43 -1.15 -4.16
N LEU A 56 -19.22 -0.10 -3.87
CA LEU A 56 -20.68 -0.12 -4.01
C LEU A 56 -21.10 -0.40 -5.45
N THR A 57 -20.44 0.22 -6.43
CA THR A 57 -20.71 -0.01 -7.86
C THR A 57 -20.50 -1.49 -8.22
N LEU A 58 -19.39 -2.11 -7.77
CA LEU A 58 -19.12 -3.52 -8.03
C LEU A 58 -20.15 -4.45 -7.36
N LYS A 59 -20.58 -4.13 -6.13
CA LYS A 59 -21.64 -4.87 -5.42
C LYS A 59 -22.97 -4.80 -6.16
N VAL A 60 -23.35 -3.62 -6.67
CA VAL A 60 -24.57 -3.41 -7.47
C VAL A 60 -24.50 -4.15 -8.82
N CYS A 61 -23.32 -4.24 -9.43
CA CYS A 61 -23.07 -5.08 -10.62
C CYS A 61 -23.11 -6.60 -10.35
N SER A 62 -23.75 -7.03 -9.26
CA SER A 62 -23.99 -8.42 -8.87
C SER A 62 -22.75 -9.25 -8.53
N LEU A 63 -21.61 -8.60 -8.25
CA LEU A 63 -20.45 -9.27 -7.67
C LEU A 63 -20.66 -9.37 -6.15
N LYS A 64 -21.15 -10.53 -5.70
CA LYS A 64 -21.53 -10.74 -4.28
C LYS A 64 -20.39 -11.24 -3.39
N ASP A 65 -19.30 -11.74 -3.97
CA ASP A 65 -18.15 -12.21 -3.19
C ASP A 65 -17.35 -11.01 -2.65
N PRO A 66 -17.36 -10.74 -1.33
CA PRO A 66 -16.65 -9.59 -0.76
C PRO A 66 -15.15 -9.63 -1.03
N ASN A 67 -14.57 -10.82 -1.08
CA ASN A 67 -13.15 -11.01 -1.40
C ASN A 67 -12.87 -10.56 -2.84
N PHE A 68 -13.74 -10.91 -3.80
CA PHE A 68 -13.59 -10.49 -5.19
C PHE A 68 -13.67 -8.98 -5.34
N VAL A 69 -14.70 -8.36 -4.72
CA VAL A 69 -14.89 -6.91 -4.75
C VAL A 69 -13.68 -6.19 -4.17
N ASN A 70 -13.20 -6.63 -2.99
CA ASN A 70 -12.03 -6.05 -2.35
C ASN A 70 -10.81 -6.05 -3.28
N ILE A 71 -10.46 -7.22 -3.86
CA ILE A 71 -9.30 -7.34 -4.77
C ILE A 71 -9.47 -6.49 -6.03
N ALA A 72 -10.69 -6.39 -6.57
CA ALA A 72 -10.97 -5.56 -7.74
C ALA A 72 -10.78 -4.07 -7.43
N VAL A 73 -11.21 -3.61 -6.25
CA VAL A 73 -10.95 -2.24 -5.78
C VAL A 73 -9.45 -2.02 -5.51
N SER A 74 -8.74 -3.01 -4.95
CA SER A 74 -7.28 -2.95 -4.80
C SER A 74 -6.55 -2.91 -6.15
N LEU A 75 -7.06 -3.60 -7.18
CA LEU A 75 -6.53 -3.51 -8.54
C LEU A 75 -6.72 -2.10 -9.12
N LEU A 76 -7.90 -1.51 -8.92
CA LEU A 76 -8.15 -0.11 -9.31
C LEU A 76 -7.18 0.83 -8.59
N HIS A 77 -6.97 0.64 -7.29
CA HIS A 77 -6.03 1.43 -6.51
C HIS A 77 -4.60 1.33 -7.02
N SER A 78 -4.06 0.12 -7.08
CA SER A 78 -2.69 -0.11 -7.52
C SER A 78 -2.47 0.43 -8.94
N THR A 79 -3.46 0.37 -9.83
CA THR A 79 -3.41 0.98 -11.16
C THR A 79 -3.33 2.50 -11.09
N VAL A 80 -4.29 3.16 -10.42
CA VAL A 80 -4.35 4.63 -10.31
C VAL A 80 -3.11 5.19 -9.62
N THR A 81 -2.70 4.59 -8.51
CA THR A 81 -1.52 5.00 -7.75
C THR A 81 -0.25 4.82 -8.54
N SER A 82 -0.07 3.66 -9.20
CA SER A 82 1.12 3.43 -10.02
C SER A 82 1.22 4.40 -11.18
N THR A 83 0.13 4.64 -11.90
CA THR A 83 0.11 5.64 -12.99
C THR A 83 0.47 7.02 -12.45
N SER A 84 -0.12 7.43 -11.32
CA SER A 84 0.17 8.72 -10.70
C SER A 84 1.65 8.84 -10.29
N VAL A 85 2.19 7.82 -9.62
CA VAL A 85 3.60 7.79 -9.19
C VAL A 85 4.53 7.82 -10.40
N MET A 86 4.27 7.02 -11.44
CA MET A 86 5.11 7.05 -12.65
C MET A 86 5.08 8.42 -13.34
N VAL A 87 3.93 9.08 -13.42
CA VAL A 87 3.83 10.44 -13.95
C VAL A 87 4.66 11.41 -13.10
N VAL A 88 4.54 11.37 -11.77
CA VAL A 88 5.34 12.20 -10.85
C VAL A 88 6.83 11.99 -11.10
N LEU A 89 7.29 10.73 -11.15
CA LEU A 89 8.71 10.42 -11.35
C LEU A 89 9.22 10.86 -12.73
N LEU A 90 8.42 10.67 -13.78
CA LEU A 90 8.78 11.09 -15.14
C LEU A 90 8.87 12.61 -15.25
N CYS A 91 7.90 13.35 -14.70
CA CYS A 91 7.92 14.80 -14.70
C CYS A 91 9.16 15.36 -13.98
N GLU A 92 9.47 14.85 -12.79
CA GLU A 92 10.63 15.33 -12.02
C GLU A 92 11.96 14.90 -12.64
N TRP A 93 12.02 13.71 -13.26
CA TRP A 93 13.18 13.30 -14.04
C TRP A 93 13.42 14.28 -15.19
N MET A 94 12.37 14.66 -15.92
CA MET A 94 12.48 15.58 -17.05
C MET A 94 12.88 17.00 -16.62
N ASP A 95 12.41 17.46 -15.46
CA ASP A 95 12.68 18.81 -14.95
C ASP A 95 14.08 18.93 -14.32
N LYS A 96 14.45 18.00 -13.44
CA LYS A 96 15.66 18.12 -12.58
C LYS A 96 16.76 17.13 -12.94
N GLY A 97 16.44 16.07 -13.69
CA GLY A 97 17.32 14.93 -13.93
C GLY A 97 17.45 13.99 -12.74
N ALA A 98 17.82 12.73 -13.02
CA ALA A 98 17.92 11.69 -12.00
C ALA A 98 18.89 12.01 -10.86
N GLY A 99 19.99 12.73 -11.13
CA GLY A 99 21.01 13.05 -10.12
C GLY A 99 20.47 13.94 -8.99
N LYS A 100 19.78 15.02 -9.34
CA LYS A 100 19.29 16.03 -8.38
C LYS A 100 17.96 15.65 -7.73
N MET A 101 17.13 14.91 -8.46
CA MET A 101 15.82 14.45 -7.97
C MET A 101 15.92 13.68 -6.65
N PHE A 102 16.99 12.91 -6.45
CA PHE A 102 17.19 12.11 -5.24
C PHE A 102 18.06 12.78 -4.17
N ASP A 103 18.31 14.08 -4.26
CA ASP A 103 19.02 14.82 -3.22
C ASP A 103 18.21 14.85 -1.91
N HIS A 104 18.90 14.87 -0.77
CA HIS A 104 18.22 14.84 0.54
C HIS A 104 17.20 15.97 0.69
N LYS A 105 17.55 17.19 0.25
CA LYS A 105 16.65 18.35 0.31
C LYS A 105 15.36 18.10 -0.48
N GLU A 106 15.48 17.57 -1.70
CA GLU A 106 14.33 17.24 -2.54
C GLU A 106 13.50 16.11 -1.94
N LEU A 107 14.12 15.06 -1.40
CA LEU A 107 13.37 13.92 -0.84
C LEU A 107 12.72 14.21 0.53
N PHE A 108 13.37 15.02 1.36
CA PHE A 108 12.92 15.33 2.72
C PHE A 108 11.97 16.52 2.79
N SER A 109 12.33 17.67 2.21
CA SER A 109 11.53 18.91 2.30
C SER A 109 10.90 19.34 0.98
N GLY A 110 11.34 18.77 -0.14
CA GLY A 110 10.69 18.97 -1.43
C GLY A 110 9.35 18.25 -1.52
N ILE A 111 8.49 18.77 -2.40
CA ILE A 111 7.23 18.14 -2.79
C ILE A 111 7.22 18.13 -4.32
N TRP A 112 7.35 16.94 -4.91
CA TRP A 112 7.28 16.80 -6.36
C TRP A 112 5.89 17.15 -6.90
N SER A 113 5.83 17.61 -8.13
CA SER A 113 4.57 18.01 -8.75
C SER A 113 3.58 16.84 -8.80
N GLY A 114 2.45 16.98 -8.11
CA GLY A 114 1.43 15.94 -8.00
C GLY A 114 1.65 14.90 -6.89
N ALA A 115 2.85 14.83 -6.28
CA ALA A 115 3.16 13.87 -5.21
C ALA A 115 2.21 13.97 -4.02
N PHE A 116 1.97 15.19 -3.53
CA PHE A 116 1.09 15.41 -2.40
C PHE A 116 -0.33 14.84 -2.65
N LYS A 117 -0.91 15.13 -3.81
CA LYS A 117 -2.26 14.66 -4.18
C LYS A 117 -2.30 13.14 -4.35
N ALA A 118 -1.29 12.56 -5.01
CA ALA A 118 -1.18 11.10 -5.16
C ALA A 118 -1.08 10.40 -3.80
N LEU A 119 -0.27 10.94 -2.89
CA LEU A 119 -0.13 10.43 -1.53
C LEU A 119 -1.42 10.57 -0.72
N CYS A 120 -2.12 11.71 -0.80
CA CYS A 120 -3.43 11.89 -0.16
C CYS A 120 -4.46 10.87 -0.66
N PHE A 121 -4.58 10.73 -1.98
CA PHE A 121 -5.55 9.82 -2.59
C PHE A 121 -5.27 8.37 -2.19
N SER A 122 -3.99 8.00 -2.15
CA SER A 122 -3.54 6.68 -1.69
C SER A 122 -3.78 6.47 -0.19
N CYS A 123 -3.58 7.50 0.64
CA CYS A 123 -3.92 7.46 2.07
C CYS A 123 -5.42 7.18 2.29
N GLY A 124 -6.29 7.82 1.50
CA GLY A 124 -7.73 7.58 1.53
C GLY A 124 -8.10 6.15 1.16
N TYR A 125 -7.45 5.57 0.15
CA TYR A 125 -7.61 4.15 -0.17
C TYR A 125 -7.27 3.25 1.02
N PHE A 126 -6.10 3.41 1.64
CA PHE A 126 -5.66 2.52 2.72
C PHE A 126 -6.62 2.54 3.91
N ALA A 127 -7.21 3.69 4.20
CA ALA A 127 -8.23 3.86 5.24
C ALA A 127 -9.53 3.12 4.88
N TYR A 128 -10.04 3.34 3.66
CA TYR A 128 -11.23 2.65 3.16
C TYR A 128 -11.02 1.12 3.12
N ASP A 129 -9.89 0.65 2.59
CA ASP A 129 -9.62 -0.78 2.42
C ASP A 129 -9.44 -1.48 3.77
N GLN A 130 -8.82 -0.81 4.75
CA GLN A 130 -8.80 -1.30 6.13
C GLN A 130 -10.20 -1.42 6.71
N TRP A 131 -11.08 -0.45 6.47
CA TRP A 131 -12.48 -0.51 6.91
C TRP A 131 -13.22 -1.69 6.25
N ASP A 132 -13.15 -1.83 4.92
CA ASP A 132 -13.78 -2.90 4.15
C ASP A 132 -13.27 -4.29 4.57
N MET A 133 -11.96 -4.45 4.81
CA MET A 133 -11.39 -5.69 5.33
C MET A 133 -11.90 -6.04 6.73
N LEU A 134 -12.09 -5.05 7.61
CA LEU A 134 -12.57 -5.27 8.97
C LEU A 134 -14.06 -5.63 9.01
N ASP A 135 -14.88 -5.02 8.14
CA ASP A 135 -16.31 -5.32 8.06
C ASP A 135 -16.57 -6.69 7.41
N ASN A 136 -15.85 -7.01 6.34
CA ASN A 136 -16.01 -8.27 5.62
C ASN A 136 -15.10 -9.40 6.13
N HIS A 137 -14.35 -9.18 7.21
CA HIS A 137 -13.43 -10.16 7.82
C HIS A 137 -12.40 -10.75 6.84
N LEU A 138 -11.85 -9.91 5.95
CA LEU A 138 -10.94 -10.30 4.86
C LEU A 138 -9.47 -10.41 5.30
N TYR A 139 -9.22 -10.70 6.57
CA TYR A 139 -7.89 -10.79 7.16
C TYR A 139 -7.73 -12.06 7.99
N ASN A 140 -6.48 -12.46 8.26
CA ASN A 140 -6.19 -13.55 9.18
C ASN A 140 -6.03 -12.99 10.61
N PRO A 141 -6.91 -13.34 11.58
CA PRO A 141 -6.81 -12.86 12.95
C PRO A 141 -5.53 -13.23 13.68
N TRP A 142 -4.92 -14.36 13.33
CA TRP A 142 -3.70 -14.85 13.97
C TRP A 142 -2.44 -14.15 13.47
N ALA A 143 -2.48 -13.66 12.24
CA ALA A 143 -1.38 -12.95 11.60
C ALA A 143 -1.97 -11.84 10.72
N PRO A 144 -2.44 -10.73 11.32
CA PRO A 144 -3.10 -9.65 10.60
C PRO A 144 -2.09 -8.76 9.86
N SER A 145 -1.18 -9.37 9.11
CA SER A 145 -0.07 -8.69 8.42
C SER A 145 -0.54 -7.57 7.49
N ILE A 146 -1.67 -7.78 6.81
CA ILE A 146 -2.29 -6.77 5.94
C ILE A 146 -2.87 -5.59 6.73
N LEU A 147 -3.49 -5.81 7.90
CA LEU A 147 -3.96 -4.72 8.74
C LEU A 147 -2.80 -3.93 9.36
N VAL A 148 -1.74 -4.63 9.77
CA VAL A 148 -0.50 -3.98 10.26
C VAL A 148 0.15 -3.14 9.15
N HIS A 149 0.18 -3.65 7.92
CA HIS A 149 0.66 -2.92 6.75
C HIS A 149 -0.11 -1.60 6.56
N HIS A 150 -1.45 -1.66 6.59
CA HIS A 150 -2.29 -0.47 6.43
C HIS A 150 -2.10 0.52 7.57
N ALA A 151 -2.05 0.04 8.82
CA ALA A 151 -1.79 0.90 9.98
C ALA A 151 -0.43 1.61 9.88
N LEU A 152 0.63 0.91 9.48
CA LEU A 152 1.96 1.51 9.27
C LEU A 152 1.92 2.60 8.19
N LEU A 153 1.27 2.33 7.05
CA LEU A 153 1.14 3.30 5.97
C LEU A 153 0.31 4.52 6.40
N LEU A 154 -0.83 4.32 7.07
CA LEU A 154 -1.67 5.42 7.55
C LEU A 154 -0.90 6.33 8.51
N ILE A 155 -0.14 5.76 9.46
CA ILE A 155 0.69 6.54 10.39
C ILE A 155 1.76 7.33 9.63
N CYS A 156 2.52 6.67 8.74
CA CYS A 156 3.61 7.32 8.01
C CYS A 156 3.09 8.40 7.05
N PHE A 157 2.03 8.12 6.30
CA PHE A 157 1.45 9.03 5.31
C PHE A 157 0.86 10.25 6.00
N THR A 158 0.11 10.05 7.07
CA THR A 158 -0.55 11.16 7.78
C THR A 158 0.47 12.08 8.42
N LEU A 159 1.53 11.54 9.02
CA LEU A 159 2.60 12.38 9.56
C LEU A 159 3.27 13.21 8.45
N ALA A 160 3.61 12.58 7.33
CA ALA A 160 4.24 13.25 6.20
C ALA A 160 3.36 14.35 5.59
N LEU A 161 2.05 14.06 5.43
CA LEU A 161 1.07 15.03 4.94
C LEU A 161 0.84 16.18 5.92
N TYR A 162 0.78 15.88 7.22
CA TYR A 162 0.63 16.90 8.26
C TYR A 162 1.83 17.84 8.34
N ARG A 163 3.05 17.28 8.31
CA ARG A 163 4.32 18.01 8.45
C ARG A 163 4.89 18.56 7.13
N HIS A 164 4.34 18.17 5.98
CA HIS A 164 4.89 18.46 4.65
C HIS A 164 6.37 18.05 4.47
N VAL A 165 6.74 16.91 5.06
CA VAL A 165 8.09 16.34 4.94
C VAL A 165 7.98 14.89 4.51
N THR A 166 9.06 14.36 3.92
CA THR A 166 9.23 12.96 3.49
C THR A 166 8.19 12.43 2.50
N ILE A 167 7.33 13.30 1.93
CA ILE A 167 6.31 12.94 0.93
C ILE A 167 6.96 12.23 -0.27
N ASN A 168 8.08 12.75 -0.76
CA ASN A 168 8.77 12.19 -1.91
C ASN A 168 9.37 10.79 -1.60
N TYR A 169 9.86 10.57 -0.37
CA TYR A 169 10.22 9.21 0.06
C TYR A 169 9.02 8.26 0.01
N LEU A 170 7.84 8.70 0.45
CA LEU A 170 6.64 7.87 0.43
C LEU A 170 6.14 7.62 -1.01
N ILE A 171 6.27 8.58 -1.92
CA ILE A 171 6.02 8.36 -3.34
C ILE A 171 6.95 7.28 -3.90
N LEU A 172 8.23 7.29 -3.53
CA LEU A 172 9.15 6.21 -3.91
C LEU A 172 8.72 4.86 -3.33
N THR A 173 8.25 4.80 -2.08
CA THR A 173 7.70 3.55 -1.53
C THR A 173 6.48 3.05 -2.29
N LEU A 174 5.62 3.95 -2.79
CA LEU A 174 4.44 3.60 -3.58
C LEU A 174 4.76 3.05 -4.98
N VAL A 175 6.03 3.11 -5.44
CA VAL A 175 6.44 2.38 -6.66
C VAL A 175 6.14 0.89 -6.54
N CYS A 176 6.14 0.33 -5.32
CA CYS A 176 5.76 -1.06 -5.06
C CYS A 176 4.35 -1.45 -5.54
N GLU A 177 3.46 -0.48 -5.75
CA GLU A 177 2.11 -0.69 -6.30
C GLU A 177 2.14 -1.18 -7.74
N LEU A 178 3.22 -0.94 -8.50
CA LEU A 178 3.40 -1.51 -9.83
C LEU A 178 3.38 -3.04 -9.79
N HIS A 179 4.03 -3.62 -8.78
CA HIS A 179 3.98 -5.06 -8.54
C HIS A 179 2.60 -5.50 -8.05
N SER A 180 1.93 -4.69 -7.24
CA SER A 180 0.56 -4.95 -6.76
C SER A 180 -0.45 -5.08 -7.91
N ILE A 181 -0.30 -4.33 -9.01
CA ILE A 181 -1.15 -4.50 -10.21
C ILE A 181 -1.13 -5.95 -10.69
N PHE A 182 0.07 -6.51 -10.88
CA PHE A 182 0.21 -7.88 -11.36
C PHE A 182 -0.34 -8.90 -10.35
N LEU A 183 -0.12 -8.68 -9.06
CA LEU A 183 -0.66 -9.52 -7.98
C LEU A 183 -2.19 -9.55 -8.00
N HIS A 184 -2.83 -8.38 -7.99
CA HIS A 184 -4.28 -8.24 -7.94
C HIS A 184 -4.93 -8.70 -9.24
N LEU A 185 -4.40 -8.32 -10.40
CA LEU A 185 -4.89 -8.77 -11.71
C LEU A 185 -4.88 -10.29 -11.79
N ARG A 186 -3.77 -10.91 -11.39
CA ARG A 186 -3.66 -12.37 -11.36
C ARG A 186 -4.66 -13.01 -10.40
N ARG A 187 -4.92 -12.40 -9.24
CA ARG A 187 -5.89 -12.91 -8.27
C ARG A 187 -7.32 -12.81 -8.83
N VAL A 188 -7.69 -11.68 -9.44
CA VAL A 188 -8.98 -11.49 -10.14
C VAL A 188 -9.17 -12.54 -11.25
N LEU A 189 -8.18 -12.69 -12.15
CA LEU A 189 -8.26 -13.66 -13.25
C LEU A 189 -8.41 -15.11 -12.77
N ARG A 190 -7.76 -15.47 -11.64
CA ARG A 190 -7.93 -16.78 -11.01
C ARG A 190 -9.34 -16.98 -10.45
N MET A 191 -9.91 -15.96 -9.81
CA MET A 191 -11.27 -16.04 -9.25
C MET A 191 -12.35 -16.13 -10.34
N LEU A 192 -12.12 -15.54 -11.51
CA LEU A 192 -13.02 -15.65 -12.67
C LEU A 192 -12.87 -16.97 -13.43
N GLY A 193 -11.93 -17.84 -13.05
CA GLY A 193 -11.66 -19.09 -13.79
C GLY A 193 -11.08 -18.89 -15.19
N LEU A 194 -10.70 -17.66 -15.56
CA LEU A 194 -10.22 -17.29 -16.89
C LEU A 194 -8.75 -17.67 -17.15
N ARG A 195 -8.09 -18.33 -16.19
CA ARG A 195 -6.69 -18.72 -16.31
C ARG A 195 -6.58 -20.15 -16.84
N THR A 196 -6.42 -20.28 -18.15
CA THR A 196 -6.09 -21.55 -18.80
C THR A 196 -4.61 -21.87 -18.60
N GLU A 197 -4.28 -23.10 -18.21
CA GLU A 197 -2.89 -23.55 -18.05
C GLU A 197 -2.20 -23.67 -19.43
N LYS A 198 -1.62 -22.57 -19.90
CA LYS A 198 -0.75 -22.55 -21.09
C LYS A 198 0.67 -22.24 -20.64
N ASN A 199 1.53 -23.26 -20.67
CA ASN A 199 2.86 -23.26 -20.05
C ASN A 199 3.73 -22.03 -20.42
N LEU A 200 3.75 -21.61 -21.70
CA LEU A 200 4.54 -20.44 -22.13
C LEU A 200 4.01 -19.11 -21.57
N ARG A 201 2.68 -18.88 -21.62
CA ARG A 201 2.06 -17.66 -21.09
C ARG A 201 2.29 -17.56 -19.58
N THR A 202 2.10 -18.66 -18.86
CA THR A 202 2.33 -18.74 -17.41
C THR A 202 3.78 -18.42 -17.06
N LYS A 203 4.76 -18.91 -17.82
CA LYS A 203 6.19 -18.60 -17.61
C LYS A 203 6.50 -17.12 -17.83
N ILE A 204 5.97 -16.51 -18.89
CA ILE A 204 6.15 -15.06 -19.17
C ILE A 204 5.51 -14.22 -18.08
N GLU A 205 4.27 -14.55 -17.68
CA GLU A 205 3.57 -13.86 -16.59
C GLU A 205 4.38 -13.90 -15.30
N TRP A 206 4.92 -15.07 -14.94
CA TRP A 206 5.80 -15.21 -13.78
C TRP A 206 7.12 -14.45 -13.92
N GLY A 207 7.72 -14.42 -15.11
CA GLY A 207 8.91 -13.63 -15.39
C GLY A 207 8.69 -12.13 -15.16
N LEU A 208 7.61 -11.58 -15.72
CA LEU A 208 7.20 -10.19 -15.50
C LEU A 208 6.89 -9.90 -14.04
N HIS A 209 6.22 -10.84 -13.37
CA HIS A 209 5.89 -10.72 -11.95
C HIS A 209 7.14 -10.63 -11.07
N TRP A 210 8.14 -11.50 -11.31
CA TRP A 210 9.41 -11.45 -10.61
C TRP A 210 10.22 -10.20 -10.93
N LEU A 211 10.24 -9.78 -12.20
CA LEU A 211 10.88 -8.54 -12.61
C LEU A 211 10.29 -7.35 -11.85
N ALA A 212 8.95 -7.26 -11.78
CA ALA A 212 8.25 -6.22 -11.03
C ALA A 212 8.55 -6.31 -9.52
N PHE A 213 8.58 -7.51 -8.93
CA PHE A 213 8.92 -7.70 -7.52
C PHE A 213 10.34 -7.19 -7.19
N PHE A 214 11.35 -7.61 -7.95
CA PHE A 214 12.73 -7.21 -7.69
C PHE A 214 12.97 -5.73 -7.98
N SER A 215 12.40 -5.17 -9.05
CA SER A 215 12.56 -3.76 -9.37
C SER A 215 11.79 -2.85 -8.41
N ALA A 216 10.47 -3.04 -8.30
CA ALA A 216 9.59 -2.10 -7.60
C ALA A 216 9.59 -2.27 -6.07
N ARG A 217 9.94 -3.45 -5.55
CA ARG A 217 9.99 -3.71 -4.10
C ARG A 217 11.42 -3.79 -3.61
N VAL A 218 12.20 -4.76 -4.09
CA VAL A 218 13.54 -5.02 -3.52
C VAL A 218 14.50 -3.86 -3.77
N PHE A 219 14.69 -3.48 -5.05
CA PHE A 219 15.65 -2.45 -5.42
C PHE A 219 15.25 -1.07 -4.87
N VAL A 220 14.00 -0.65 -5.07
CA VAL A 220 13.53 0.66 -4.60
C VAL A 220 13.58 0.76 -3.08
N HIS A 221 13.15 -0.27 -2.33
CA HIS A 221 13.22 -0.21 -0.87
C HIS A 221 14.65 -0.23 -0.36
N TRP A 222 15.53 -1.01 -0.99
CA TRP A 222 16.96 -0.97 -0.69
C TRP A 222 17.52 0.44 -0.91
N PHE A 223 17.19 1.08 -2.04
CA PHE A 223 17.62 2.43 -2.36
C PHE A 223 17.14 3.45 -1.33
N ILE A 224 15.86 3.41 -0.95
CA ILE A 224 15.31 4.28 0.09
C ILE A 224 16.02 4.05 1.43
N THR A 225 16.22 2.80 1.83
CA THR A 225 16.90 2.45 3.08
C THR A 225 18.35 2.97 3.08
N TYR A 226 19.08 2.77 1.97
CA TYR A 226 20.41 3.31 1.78
C TYR A 226 20.43 4.84 1.93
N LYS A 227 19.46 5.53 1.31
CA LYS A 227 19.33 6.99 1.39
C LYS A 227 19.04 7.47 2.81
N LEU A 228 18.14 6.81 3.54
CA LEU A 228 17.85 7.13 4.94
C LEU A 228 19.09 6.96 5.83
N ILE A 229 19.88 5.91 5.63
CA ILE A 229 21.13 5.70 6.38
C ILE A 229 22.16 6.77 6.03
N LYS A 230 22.42 6.98 4.73
CA LYS A 230 23.44 7.92 4.25
C LYS A 230 23.15 9.36 4.66
N ASP A 231 21.89 9.78 4.59
CA ASP A 231 21.46 11.14 4.90
C ASP A 231 20.93 11.29 6.34
N SER A 232 21.07 10.27 7.19
CA SER A 232 20.57 10.26 8.58
C SER A 232 21.01 11.48 9.38
N SER A 233 22.26 11.93 9.23
CA SER A 233 22.80 13.10 9.91
C SER A 233 22.20 14.44 9.44
N LYS A 234 21.52 14.45 8.29
CA LYS A 234 20.87 15.64 7.71
C LYS A 234 19.41 15.77 8.16
N PHE A 235 18.83 14.72 8.73
CA PHE A 235 17.48 14.79 9.28
C PHE A 235 17.46 15.69 10.52
N PRO A 236 16.45 16.54 10.68
CA PRO A 236 16.22 17.26 11.93
C PRO A 236 16.08 16.30 13.11
N HIS A 237 16.41 16.77 14.32
CA HIS A 237 16.17 16.02 15.54
C HIS A 237 14.67 15.96 15.83
N GLY A 238 14.03 14.87 15.39
CA GLY A 238 12.59 14.69 15.48
C GLY A 238 12.18 13.24 15.24
N ILE A 239 10.87 13.03 15.07
CA ILE A 239 10.24 11.71 14.93
C ILE A 239 10.30 11.17 13.49
N GLU A 240 10.68 12.02 12.53
CA GLU A 240 10.64 11.72 11.09
C GLU A 240 11.59 10.59 10.72
N LEU A 241 12.84 10.64 11.18
CA LEU A 241 13.85 9.63 10.86
C LEU A 241 13.53 8.27 11.53
N PRO A 242 13.24 8.20 12.85
CA PRO A 242 12.82 6.95 13.49
C PRO A 242 11.59 6.34 12.82
N LEU A 243 10.59 7.16 12.48
CA LEU A 243 9.38 6.66 11.83
C LEU A 243 9.64 6.17 10.41
N ALA A 244 10.46 6.88 9.62
CA ALA A 244 10.85 6.45 8.28
C ALA A 244 11.59 5.10 8.33
N PHE A 245 12.51 4.92 9.29
CA PHE A 245 13.19 3.64 9.49
C PHE A 245 12.22 2.53 9.91
N LEU A 246 11.34 2.80 10.87
CA LEU A 246 10.33 1.83 11.32
C LEU A 246 9.43 1.39 10.15
N GLY A 247 8.97 2.36 9.35
CA GLY A 247 8.20 2.11 8.13
C GLY A 247 8.96 1.23 7.15
N MET A 248 10.21 1.56 6.83
CA MET A 248 11.03 0.76 5.92
C MET A 248 11.30 -0.66 6.43
N VAL A 249 11.60 -0.82 7.72
CA VAL A 249 11.79 -2.15 8.34
C VAL A 249 10.50 -2.96 8.24
N GLY A 250 9.36 -2.39 8.65
CA GLY A 250 8.06 -3.05 8.58
C GLY A 250 7.70 -3.47 7.16
N MET A 251 7.88 -2.56 6.19
CA MET A 251 7.61 -2.83 4.78
C MET A 251 8.54 -3.91 4.18
N ASN A 252 9.81 -3.93 4.56
CA ASN A 252 10.75 -4.96 4.10
C ASN A 252 10.44 -6.34 4.68
N VAL A 253 10.04 -6.41 5.95
CA VAL A 253 9.57 -7.67 6.57
C VAL A 253 8.33 -8.20 5.86
N LEU A 254 7.36 -7.33 5.54
CA LEU A 254 6.16 -7.72 4.79
C LEU A 254 6.50 -8.18 3.37
N ASN A 255 7.42 -7.50 2.68
CA ASN A 255 7.91 -7.90 1.35
C ASN A 255 8.63 -9.26 1.38
N TYR A 256 9.36 -9.56 2.45
CA TYR A 256 10.00 -10.86 2.63
C TYR A 256 8.96 -12.01 2.72
N PHE A 257 7.93 -11.84 3.55
CA PHE A 257 6.84 -12.82 3.64
C PHE A 257 6.10 -12.99 2.31
N LEU A 258 5.79 -11.89 1.64
CA LEU A 258 5.20 -11.93 0.31
C LEU A 258 6.08 -12.70 -0.68
N GLY A 259 7.39 -12.47 -0.67
CA GLY A 259 8.35 -13.18 -1.53
C GLY A 259 8.30 -14.70 -1.31
N ILE A 260 8.24 -15.16 -0.06
CA ILE A 260 8.08 -16.59 0.26
C ILE A 260 6.78 -17.14 -0.33
N ASP A 261 5.67 -16.43 -0.18
CA ASP A 261 4.37 -16.87 -0.69
C ASP A 261 4.35 -16.93 -2.23
N LEU A 262 5.09 -16.03 -2.89
CA LEU A 262 5.26 -16.07 -4.35
C LEU A 262 6.10 -17.24 -4.83
N VAL A 263 7.19 -17.58 -4.14
CA VAL A 263 7.98 -18.79 -4.46
C VAL A 263 7.09 -20.03 -4.37
N LYS A 264 6.35 -20.18 -3.27
CA LYS A 264 5.42 -21.31 -3.06
C LYS A 264 4.36 -21.39 -4.15
N ALA A 265 3.76 -20.25 -4.50
CA ALA A 265 2.76 -20.19 -5.57
C ALA A 265 3.36 -20.51 -6.95
N CYS A 266 4.60 -20.08 -7.22
CA CYS A 266 5.31 -20.37 -8.46
C CYS A 266 5.60 -21.85 -8.62
N GLN A 267 6.17 -22.48 -7.59
CA GLN A 267 6.43 -23.91 -7.58
C GLN A 267 5.15 -24.72 -7.80
N LYS A 268 4.05 -24.37 -7.11
CA LYS A 268 2.77 -25.08 -7.23
C LYS A 268 2.19 -25.04 -8.65
N GLU A 269 2.30 -23.90 -9.34
CA GLU A 269 1.77 -23.76 -10.71
C GLU A 269 2.70 -24.37 -11.76
N LEU A 270 4.02 -24.27 -11.57
CA LEU A 270 4.97 -24.89 -12.50
C LEU A 270 4.89 -26.42 -12.46
N ILE A 271 4.73 -27.02 -11.27
CA ILE A 271 4.53 -28.48 -11.11
C ILE A 271 3.23 -28.96 -11.78
N LYS A 272 2.16 -28.14 -11.78
CA LYS A 272 0.90 -28.52 -12.45
C LYS A 272 0.98 -28.44 -13.98
N SER A 273 1.88 -27.59 -14.49
CA SER A 273 2.05 -27.36 -15.92
C SER A 273 3.09 -28.27 -16.61
N SER A 274 3.80 -29.10 -15.84
CA SER A 274 4.76 -30.12 -16.31
C SER A 274 4.10 -31.48 -16.39
#